data_AF-A0A2T7DPD7-F1
#
_entry.id   AF-A0A2T7DPD7-F1
#
_cell.length_a   1.000
_cell.length_b   1.000
_cell.length_c   1.000
_cell.angle_alpha   90.00
_cell.angle_beta   90.00
_cell.angle_gamma   90.00
#
_symmetry.space_group_name_H-M   'P 1'
#
loop_
_entity.id
_entity.type
_entity.pdbx_description
1 polymer ?
#
loop_
_entity_poly.entity_id
_entity_poly.type
_entity_poly.pdbx_seq_one_letter_code
_entity_poly.pdbx_strand_id
1 'polypeptide(L)'
;MPLSALHFSSTLRVAKFVRCQFPNTAAHQVQFPNLQHLELEMITISEVSLHAMVSSCPALNCLMLSYSSGFRRFMINFLKLKRVEMYFGCSDTEIRLDELTVVNAPCLERLHHREPYEDNIYISIISAPKLKILGRITENIFRLELCTTVFKGLHDVRVAT
;
A
#
# COMPACT_ATOMS: atom_id res chain seq x y z
N MET A 1 12.85 4.81 -15.69
CA MET A 1 13.75 3.80 -15.10
C MET A 1 14.93 3.56 -16.06
N PRO A 2 16.19 3.58 -15.60
CA PRO A 2 17.33 3.27 -16.46
C PRO A 2 17.39 1.77 -16.79
N LEU A 3 17.74 1.42 -18.03
CA LEU A 3 17.85 0.02 -18.49
C LEU A 3 18.86 -0.80 -17.67
N SER A 4 19.89 -0.15 -17.12
CA SER A 4 20.88 -0.78 -16.23
C SER A 4 20.25 -1.44 -14.99
N ALA A 5 19.15 -0.89 -14.46
CA ALA A 5 18.43 -1.49 -13.34
C ALA A 5 17.64 -2.75 -13.74
N LEU A 6 17.26 -2.89 -15.01
CA LEU A 6 16.55 -4.07 -15.53
C LEU A 6 17.46 -5.29 -15.66
N HIS A 7 18.78 -5.09 -15.82
CA HIS A 7 19.76 -6.18 -15.84
C HIS A 7 19.83 -6.94 -14.52
N PHE A 8 19.53 -6.27 -13.41
CA PHE A 8 19.51 -6.87 -12.08
C PHE A 8 18.12 -7.35 -11.68
N SER A 9 17.14 -7.31 -12.58
CA SER A 9 15.74 -7.56 -12.24
C SER A 9 15.49 -8.93 -11.61
N SER A 10 16.25 -9.94 -12.04
CA SER A 10 16.19 -11.30 -11.51
C SER A 10 16.91 -11.49 -10.17
N THR A 11 17.78 -10.58 -9.75
CA THR A 11 18.51 -10.67 -8.47
C THR A 11 18.07 -9.62 -7.44
N LEU A 12 17.35 -8.58 -7.90
CA LEU A 12 16.92 -7.46 -7.08
C LEU A 12 15.89 -7.92 -6.03
N ARG A 13 16.25 -7.78 -4.76
CA ARG A 13 15.38 -8.10 -3.61
C ARG A 13 14.82 -6.87 -2.92
N VAL A 14 15.53 -5.75 -3.00
CA VAL A 14 15.14 -4.48 -2.38
C VAL A 14 15.30 -3.39 -3.44
N ALA A 15 14.28 -2.58 -3.59
CA ALA A 15 14.27 -1.45 -4.51
C ALA A 15 13.69 -0.23 -3.80
N LYS A 16 14.42 0.88 -3.86
CA LYS A 16 13.95 2.19 -3.42
C LYS A 16 14.01 3.14 -4.60
N PHE A 17 12.89 3.73 -4.95
CA PHE A 17 12.79 4.73 -5.99
C PHE A 17 12.41 6.07 -5.36
N VAL A 18 13.25 7.08 -5.57
CA VAL A 18 13.07 8.43 -5.00
C VAL A 18 12.96 9.42 -6.15
N ARG A 19 11.91 10.25 -6.17
CA ARG A 19 11.70 11.30 -7.20
C ARG A 19 11.84 10.79 -8.64
N CYS A 20 11.42 9.55 -8.88
CA CYS A 20 11.47 8.91 -10.20
C CYS A 20 10.16 9.11 -10.95
N GLN A 21 10.23 9.27 -12.27
CA GLN A 21 9.05 9.18 -13.13
C GLN A 21 8.89 7.76 -13.68
N PHE A 22 7.71 7.20 -13.50
CA PHE A 22 7.31 5.94 -14.13
C PHE A 22 6.47 6.25 -15.38
N PRO A 23 6.93 5.87 -16.58
CA PRO A 23 6.09 5.98 -17.76
C PRO A 23 4.84 5.10 -17.56
N ASN A 24 3.64 5.64 -17.82
CA ASN A 24 2.38 4.89 -17.72
C ASN A 24 2.38 3.58 -18.52
N THR A 25 3.24 3.44 -19.53
CA THR A 25 3.40 2.25 -20.37
C THR A 25 4.46 1.25 -19.88
N ALA A 26 5.39 1.67 -19.01
CA ALA A 26 6.52 0.85 -18.60
C ALA A 26 6.20 -0.13 -17.47
N ALA A 27 5.11 0.07 -16.72
CA ALA A 27 4.75 -0.80 -15.60
C ALA A 27 4.49 -2.27 -16.02
N HIS A 28 4.14 -2.51 -17.29
CA HIS A 28 3.98 -3.85 -17.87
C HIS A 28 5.30 -4.48 -18.34
N GLN A 29 6.37 -3.69 -18.49
CA GLN A 29 7.64 -4.14 -19.04
C GLN A 29 8.69 -4.45 -17.97
N VAL A 30 8.45 -4.03 -16.73
CA VAL A 30 9.41 -4.16 -15.64
C VAL A 30 8.96 -5.26 -14.69
N GLN A 31 9.56 -6.44 -14.82
CA GLN A 31 9.34 -7.56 -13.92
C GLN A 31 10.47 -7.63 -12.89
N PHE A 32 10.13 -7.62 -11.60
CA PHE A 32 11.10 -7.87 -10.54
C PHE A 32 10.69 -9.13 -9.76
N PRO A 33 10.90 -10.34 -10.33
CA PRO A 33 10.36 -11.59 -9.81
C PRO A 33 10.79 -11.89 -8.37
N ASN A 34 11.98 -11.44 -7.98
CA ASN A 34 12.56 -11.69 -6.67
C ASN A 34 12.50 -10.49 -5.71
N LEU A 35 11.80 -9.42 -6.09
CA LEU A 35 11.69 -8.23 -5.25
C LEU A 35 10.82 -8.52 -4.03
N GLN A 36 11.39 -8.31 -2.87
CA GLN A 36 10.78 -8.54 -1.56
C GLN A 36 10.37 -7.24 -0.90
N HIS A 37 11.15 -6.17 -1.09
CA HIS A 37 10.89 -4.85 -0.53
C HIS A 37 10.87 -3.80 -1.64
N LEU A 38 9.78 -3.04 -1.71
CA LEU A 38 9.62 -1.91 -2.61
C LEU A 38 9.31 -0.66 -1.82
N GLU A 39 10.13 0.37 -1.99
CA GLU A 39 9.94 1.69 -1.41
C GLU A 39 9.81 2.73 -2.53
N LEU A 40 8.74 3.51 -2.49
CA LEU A 40 8.50 4.65 -3.38
C LEU A 40 8.47 5.92 -2.54
N GLU A 41 9.30 6.89 -2.88
CA GLU A 41 9.45 8.13 -2.13
C GLU A 41 9.37 9.35 -3.04
N MET A 42 8.45 10.28 -2.74
CA MET A 42 8.25 11.52 -3.53
C MET A 42 7.98 11.23 -5.01
N ILE A 43 7.07 10.29 -5.29
CA ILE A 43 6.72 9.85 -6.66
C ILE A 43 5.25 10.11 -6.94
N THR A 44 4.97 10.67 -8.13
CA THR A 44 3.62 10.70 -8.70
C THR A 44 3.39 9.45 -9.56
N ILE A 45 2.45 8.60 -9.17
CA ILE A 45 2.13 7.34 -9.85
C ILE A 45 0.61 7.15 -9.94
N SER A 46 0.12 6.75 -11.12
CA SER A 46 -1.30 6.46 -11.30
C SER A 46 -1.69 5.13 -10.63
N GLU A 47 -2.96 5.00 -10.26
CA GLU A 47 -3.55 3.77 -9.68
C GLU A 47 -3.17 2.52 -10.50
N VAL A 48 -3.36 2.61 -11.82
CA VAL A 48 -3.09 1.53 -12.77
C VAL A 48 -1.60 1.16 -12.78
N SER A 49 -0.71 2.17 -12.76
CA SER A 49 0.73 1.94 -12.78
C SER A 49 1.25 1.37 -11.47
N LEU A 50 0.72 1.83 -10.33
CA LEU A 50 1.06 1.31 -9.02
C LEU A 50 0.63 -0.16 -8.92
N HIS A 51 -0.60 -0.48 -9.32
CA HIS A 51 -1.10 -1.85 -9.33
C HIS A 51 -0.24 -2.73 -10.26
N ALA A 52 0.02 -2.30 -11.50
CA ALA A 52 0.84 -3.06 -12.44
C ALA A 52 2.27 -3.31 -11.93
N MET A 53 2.90 -2.33 -11.28
CA MET A 53 4.24 -2.48 -10.70
C MET A 53 4.26 -3.49 -9.55
N VAL A 54 3.29 -3.41 -8.63
CA VAL A 54 3.21 -4.34 -7.49
C VAL A 54 2.84 -5.75 -7.98
N SER A 55 1.93 -5.88 -8.95
CA SER A 55 1.59 -7.15 -9.60
C SER A 55 2.79 -7.79 -10.32
N SER A 56 3.74 -6.98 -10.80
CA SER A 56 4.97 -7.46 -11.43
C SER A 56 6.06 -7.92 -10.44
N CYS A 57 5.76 -7.90 -9.13
CA CYS A 57 6.66 -8.28 -8.04
C CYS A 57 6.06 -9.45 -7.20
N PRO A 58 6.03 -10.68 -7.71
CA PRO A 58 5.37 -11.82 -7.05
C PRO A 58 6.02 -12.30 -5.74
N ALA A 59 7.21 -11.80 -5.40
CA ALA A 59 7.88 -12.07 -4.13
C ALA A 59 7.70 -10.95 -3.09
N LEU A 60 6.94 -9.89 -3.42
CA LEU A 60 6.84 -8.70 -2.60
C LEU A 60 6.21 -9.01 -1.24
N ASN A 61 6.93 -8.66 -0.18
CA ASN A 61 6.50 -8.83 1.20
C ASN A 61 6.38 -7.49 1.95
N CYS A 62 7.01 -6.43 1.46
CA CYS A 62 7.01 -5.11 2.08
C CYS A 62 6.82 -4.03 1.02
N LEU A 63 5.80 -3.20 1.18
CA LEU A 63 5.54 -2.02 0.35
C LEU A 63 5.55 -0.78 1.23
N MET A 64 6.38 0.20 0.87
CA MET A 64 6.46 1.49 1.54
C MET A 64 6.19 2.61 0.54
N LEU A 65 5.23 3.46 0.85
CA LEU A 65 4.85 4.63 0.06
C LEU A 65 5.06 5.87 0.93
N SER A 66 6.01 6.72 0.56
CA SER A 66 6.33 7.94 1.30
C SER A 66 6.19 9.15 0.39
N TYR A 67 5.42 10.16 0.82
CA TYR A 67 5.17 11.40 0.08
C TYR A 67 4.81 11.15 -1.40
N SER A 68 4.10 10.04 -1.68
CA SER A 68 3.75 9.64 -3.04
C SER A 68 2.28 9.93 -3.31
N SER A 69 1.95 10.34 -4.53
CA SER A 69 0.63 10.83 -4.92
C SER A 69 0.24 10.36 -6.32
N GLY A 70 -0.95 10.74 -6.80
CA GLY A 70 -1.44 10.39 -8.14
C GLY A 70 -2.46 9.26 -8.18
N PHE A 71 -2.88 8.75 -7.02
CA PHE A 71 -3.86 7.68 -6.88
C PHE A 71 -4.85 8.00 -5.75
N ARG A 72 -6.15 7.82 -6.02
CA ARG A 72 -7.23 8.00 -5.03
C ARG A 72 -7.65 6.70 -4.41
N ARG A 73 -7.51 5.60 -5.14
CA ARG A 73 -7.90 4.26 -4.69
C ARG A 73 -6.70 3.34 -4.70
N PHE A 74 -6.51 2.61 -3.61
CA PHE A 74 -5.53 1.55 -3.56
C PHE A 74 -6.15 0.24 -3.08
N MET A 75 -6.07 -0.77 -3.93
CA MET A 75 -6.60 -2.09 -3.66
C MET A 75 -5.47 -3.08 -3.36
N ILE A 76 -5.49 -3.65 -2.16
CA ILE A 76 -4.53 -4.66 -1.74
C ILE A 76 -5.13 -6.04 -2.00
N ASN A 77 -4.62 -6.70 -3.05
CA ASN A 77 -4.96 -8.06 -3.44
C ASN A 77 -3.68 -8.90 -3.63
N PHE A 78 -2.76 -8.82 -2.67
CA PHE A 78 -1.41 -9.35 -2.79
C PHE A 78 -1.15 -10.46 -1.76
N LEU A 79 -0.98 -11.68 -2.26
CA LEU A 79 -0.97 -12.89 -1.43
C LEU A 79 0.22 -13.00 -0.47
N LYS A 80 1.38 -12.47 -0.85
CA LYS A 80 2.62 -12.56 -0.05
C LYS A 80 2.96 -11.29 0.73
N LEU A 81 2.17 -10.23 0.54
CA LEU A 81 2.43 -8.94 1.16
C LEU A 81 2.22 -9.07 2.67
N LYS A 82 3.26 -8.76 3.45
CA LYS A 82 3.25 -8.84 4.92
C LYS A 82 3.14 -7.47 5.57
N ARG A 83 3.74 -6.45 4.95
CA ARG A 83 3.80 -5.10 5.49
C ARG A 83 3.47 -4.09 4.41
N VAL A 84 2.60 -3.15 4.76
CA VAL A 84 2.30 -1.97 3.98
C VAL A 84 2.44 -0.77 4.89
N GLU A 85 3.29 0.16 4.50
CA GLU A 85 3.48 1.41 5.21
C GLU A 85 3.27 2.59 4.26
N MET A 86 2.44 3.53 4.68
CA MET A 86 2.06 4.70 3.89
C MET A 86 2.24 5.94 4.73
N TYR A 87 3.07 6.86 4.23
CA TYR A 87 3.37 8.16 4.83
C TYR A 87 3.02 9.23 3.80
N PHE A 88 1.86 9.86 3.91
CA PHE A 88 1.44 10.89 2.94
C PHE A 88 1.83 12.30 3.40
N GLY A 89 2.11 13.15 2.42
CA GLY A 89 2.53 14.55 2.62
C GLY A 89 1.39 15.55 2.53
N CYS A 90 1.63 16.74 3.06
CA CYS A 90 0.68 17.86 3.15
C CYS A 90 0.61 18.72 1.88
N SER A 91 0.44 18.13 0.69
CA SER A 91 0.27 18.93 -0.52
C SER A 91 -1.21 18.95 -0.90
N ASP A 92 -1.86 20.13 -0.84
CA ASP A 92 -3.27 20.31 -1.28
C ASP A 92 -3.41 20.24 -2.80
N THR A 93 -2.30 20.32 -3.54
CA THR A 93 -2.27 20.27 -5.00
C THR A 93 -2.15 18.85 -5.56
N GLU A 94 -1.98 17.85 -4.70
CA GLU A 94 -1.71 16.47 -5.11
C GLU A 94 -2.94 15.57 -4.96
N ILE A 95 -3.09 14.62 -5.87
CA ILE A 95 -4.14 13.59 -5.77
C ILE A 95 -3.79 12.69 -4.58
N ARG A 96 -4.60 12.78 -3.52
CA ARG A 96 -4.49 11.99 -2.29
C ARG A 96 -5.24 10.67 -2.39
N LEU A 97 -4.85 9.74 -1.52
CA LEU A 97 -5.55 8.48 -1.32
C LEU A 97 -6.86 8.75 -0.56
N ASP A 98 -8.00 8.47 -1.18
CA ASP A 98 -9.33 8.58 -0.59
C ASP A 98 -9.83 7.22 -0.09
N GLU A 99 -9.42 6.13 -0.73
CA GLU A 99 -9.98 4.79 -0.50
C GLU A 99 -8.88 3.71 -0.48
N LEU A 100 -8.81 2.95 0.61
CA LEU A 100 -7.91 1.82 0.78
C LEU A 100 -8.70 0.54 1.05
N THR A 101 -8.70 -0.39 0.09
CA THR A 101 -9.46 -1.64 0.22
C THR A 101 -8.54 -2.84 0.23
N VAL A 102 -8.52 -3.60 1.33
CA VAL A 102 -7.81 -4.88 1.44
C VAL A 102 -8.76 -6.01 1.06
N VAL A 103 -8.70 -6.43 -0.20
CA VAL A 103 -9.60 -7.47 -0.74
C VAL A 103 -9.15 -8.87 -0.31
N ASN A 104 -7.88 -9.19 -0.53
CA ASN A 104 -7.34 -10.51 -0.21
C ASN A 104 -5.83 -10.44 0.03
N ALA A 105 -5.46 -10.43 1.31
CA ALA A 105 -4.09 -10.32 1.77
C ALA A 105 -3.82 -11.30 2.94
N PRO A 106 -3.77 -12.61 2.68
CA PRO A 106 -3.67 -13.66 3.71
C PRO A 106 -2.38 -13.60 4.53
N CYS A 107 -1.33 -12.96 4.01
CA CYS A 107 -0.05 -12.78 4.69
C CYS A 107 0.12 -11.42 5.35
N LEU A 108 -0.83 -10.49 5.20
CA LEU A 108 -0.67 -9.12 5.67
C LEU A 108 -0.70 -9.11 7.21
N GLU A 109 0.42 -8.68 7.81
CA GLU A 109 0.60 -8.61 9.26
C GLU A 109 0.53 -7.18 9.78
N ARG A 110 0.97 -6.20 8.97
CA ARG A 110 0.98 -4.79 9.34
C ARG A 110 0.49 -3.92 8.19
N LEU A 111 -0.51 -3.10 8.46
CA LEU A 111 -0.98 -2.03 7.59
C LEU A 111 -0.88 -0.72 8.37
N HIS A 112 0.10 0.11 8.05
CA HIS A 112 0.31 1.39 8.72
C HIS A 112 0.08 2.52 7.72
N HIS A 113 -0.83 3.42 8.08
CA HIS A 113 -1.05 4.67 7.38
C HIS A 113 -0.84 5.82 8.37
N ARG A 114 -0.09 6.83 7.94
CA ARG A 114 0.20 8.05 8.68
C ARG A 114 0.10 9.24 7.75
N GLU A 115 -0.83 10.14 8.04
CA GLU A 115 -0.95 11.42 7.36
C GLU A 115 -1.05 12.56 8.44
N PRO A 116 -0.52 13.76 8.14
CA PRO A 116 -0.38 14.81 9.16
C PRO A 116 -1.67 15.59 9.50
N TYR A 117 -2.80 15.41 8.81
CA TYR A 117 -4.03 16.20 8.98
C TYR A 117 -5.28 15.31 9.19
N GLU A 118 -6.50 15.85 9.09
CA GLU A 118 -7.73 15.04 9.20
C GLU A 118 -7.81 14.06 8.03
N ASP A 119 -7.41 12.81 8.27
CA ASP A 119 -7.43 11.76 7.26
C ASP A 119 -8.88 11.36 6.96
N ASN A 120 -9.40 11.75 5.79
CA ASN A 120 -10.70 11.31 5.27
C ASN A 120 -10.59 10.01 4.45
N ILE A 121 -9.59 9.18 4.74
CA ILE A 121 -9.37 7.94 4.01
C ILE A 121 -10.36 6.88 4.48
N TYR A 122 -11.15 6.38 3.54
CA TYR A 122 -12.00 5.22 3.77
C TYR A 122 -11.17 3.94 3.68
N ILE A 123 -11.00 3.24 4.81
CA ILE A 123 -10.30 1.94 4.84
C ILE A 123 -11.32 0.81 4.99
N SER A 124 -11.32 -0.10 4.02
CA SER A 124 -12.14 -1.32 4.01
C SER A 124 -11.23 -2.55 4.03
N ILE A 125 -11.51 -3.51 4.91
CA ILE A 125 -10.74 -4.76 5.00
C ILE A 125 -11.72 -5.92 4.87
N ILE A 126 -11.63 -6.62 3.73
CA ILE A 126 -12.45 -7.78 3.38
C ILE A 126 -11.78 -9.07 3.83
N SER A 127 -10.47 -9.24 3.59
CA SER A 127 -9.75 -10.44 4.00
C SER A 127 -8.27 -10.20 4.25
N ALA A 128 -7.90 -10.20 5.53
CA ALA A 128 -6.52 -10.12 6.01
C ALA A 128 -6.36 -10.90 7.33
N PRO A 129 -6.46 -12.25 7.30
CA PRO A 129 -6.52 -13.09 8.51
C PRO A 129 -5.30 -13.01 9.44
N LYS A 130 -4.15 -12.52 8.94
CA LYS A 130 -2.92 -12.38 9.74
C LYS A 130 -2.67 -10.95 10.22
N LEU A 131 -3.60 -10.02 9.97
CA LEU A 131 -3.40 -8.61 10.28
C LEU A 131 -3.36 -8.42 11.79
N LYS A 132 -2.21 -7.96 12.30
CA LYS A 132 -1.95 -7.74 13.73
C LYS A 132 -1.91 -6.27 14.09
N ILE A 133 -1.43 -5.43 13.16
CA ILE A 133 -1.26 -4.00 13.35
C ILE A 133 -2.01 -3.29 12.23
N LEU A 134 -3.03 -2.52 12.61
CA LEU A 134 -3.65 -1.52 11.78
C LEU A 134 -3.24 -0.15 12.36
N GLY A 135 -2.72 0.72 11.51
CA GLY A 135 -2.15 2.02 11.86
C GLY A 135 -3.18 3.03 12.37
N ARG A 136 -2.95 4.32 12.11
CA ARG A 136 -3.94 5.34 12.50
C ARG A 136 -5.23 5.12 11.70
N ILE A 137 -6.30 4.91 12.45
CA ILE A 137 -7.68 4.73 12.01
C ILE A 137 -8.35 6.05 12.37
N THR A 138 -8.48 6.99 11.43
CA THR A 138 -9.22 8.24 11.66
C THR A 138 -10.70 7.96 11.68
N GLU A 139 -11.45 8.49 12.64
CA GLU A 139 -12.81 8.11 13.09
C GLU A 139 -13.93 7.94 12.01
N ASN A 140 -13.66 8.15 10.73
CA ASN A 140 -14.61 7.99 9.64
C ASN A 140 -14.73 6.54 9.14
N ILE A 141 -15.85 5.92 9.55
CA ILE A 141 -16.53 4.75 8.94
C ILE A 141 -15.59 3.66 8.39
N PHE A 142 -14.99 2.88 9.29
CA PHE A 142 -14.37 1.62 8.91
C PHE A 142 -15.44 0.54 8.78
N ARG A 143 -15.46 -0.14 7.64
CA ARG A 143 -16.08 -1.47 7.54
C ARG A 143 -14.98 -2.50 7.60
N LEU A 144 -14.80 -3.05 8.80
CA LEU A 144 -13.99 -4.24 9.00
C LEU A 144 -14.91 -5.46 8.81
N GLU A 145 -14.78 -6.15 7.69
CA GLU A 145 -15.42 -7.45 7.47
C GLU A 145 -14.36 -8.53 7.66
N LEU A 146 -13.95 -8.78 8.91
CA LEU A 146 -13.25 -10.03 9.22
C LEU A 146 -14.28 -11.14 9.13
N CYS A 147 -13.98 -12.24 8.44
CA CYS A 147 -14.90 -13.34 8.14
C CYS A 147 -15.59 -14.03 9.34
N THR A 148 -15.55 -13.51 10.57
CA THR A 148 -16.47 -13.86 11.65
C THR A 148 -16.83 -12.71 12.61
N THR A 149 -16.38 -11.46 12.39
CA THR A 149 -16.73 -10.35 13.30
C THR A 149 -16.65 -9.00 12.61
N VAL A 150 -17.80 -8.33 12.50
CA VAL A 150 -17.90 -6.96 11.99
C VAL A 150 -17.72 -5.99 13.15
N PHE A 151 -16.67 -5.18 13.12
CA PHE A 151 -16.54 -4.04 14.03
C PHE A 151 -17.14 -2.81 13.33
N LYS A 152 -18.26 -2.30 13.85
CA LYS A 152 -18.85 -1.01 13.47
C LYS A 152 -18.77 -0.07 14.67
N GLY A 153 -18.03 1.03 14.54
CA GLY A 153 -17.95 2.11 15.51
C GLY A 153 -17.13 1.76 16.76
N LEU A 154 -15.92 2.31 16.86
CA LEU A 154 -15.14 2.28 18.10
C LEU A 154 -15.64 3.40 19.02
N HIS A 155 -16.72 3.13 19.77
CA HIS A 155 -16.87 3.78 21.07
C HIS A 155 -16.11 2.93 22.08
N ASP A 156 -14.96 3.47 22.51
CA ASP A 156 -14.18 3.11 23.70
C ASP A 156 -14.28 1.65 24.16
N VAL A 157 -13.36 0.81 23.72
CA VAL A 157 -13.15 -0.52 24.32
C VAL A 157 -11.70 -0.65 24.74
N ARG A 158 -11.47 -0.43 26.03
CA ARG A 158 -10.33 -0.99 26.75
C ARG A 158 -10.42 -2.52 26.66
N VAL A 159 -9.46 -3.13 25.96
CA VAL A 159 -9.24 -4.57 26.02
C VAL A 159 -8.52 -4.86 27.33
N ALA A 160 -9.25 -5.34 28.32
CA ALA A 160 -8.66 -6.06 29.45
C ALA A 160 -8.39 -7.50 29.02
N THR A 161 -7.16 -7.95 29.29
CA THR A 161 -6.64 -9.31 29.13
C THR A 161 -7.46 -10.36 29.84
#